data_AF-A0A1V5AKS7-F1
#
_entry.id   AF-A0A1V5AKS7-F1
#
_cell.length_a   1.000
_cell.length_b   1.000
_cell.length_c   1.000
_cell.angle_alpha   90.00
_cell.angle_beta   90.00
_cell.angle_gamma   90.00
#
_symmetry.space_group_name_H-M   'P 1'
#
loop_
_entity.id
_entity.type
_entity.pdbx_description
1 polymer ?
#
loop_
_entity_poly.entity_id
_entity_poly.type
_entity_poly.pdbx_seq_one_letter_code
_entity_poly.pdbx_strand_id
1 'polypeptide(L)'
;MANTMVINLISINSTGQIGRTGVGTVQMVFKDSSYNYVSLTPGETIFIDFTSTDPDADYSTAWKNYFINTLGMVQTGPSGNPVTYSFTFEPTPDPKLVIKKYDILIKSV
;
A
#
# COMPACT_ATOMS: atom_id res chain seq x y z
N MET A 1 -22.65 10.27 4.48
CA MET A 1 -21.92 9.52 3.43
C MET A 1 -20.60 9.10 4.05
N ALA A 2 -20.21 7.82 3.99
CA ALA A 2 -19.04 7.30 4.70
C ALA A 2 -17.82 7.27 3.79
N ASN A 3 -16.82 8.12 4.08
CA ASN A 3 -15.56 8.17 3.33
C ASN A 3 -14.60 7.11 3.89
N THR A 4 -14.56 5.94 3.25
CA THR A 4 -13.65 4.85 3.62
C THR A 4 -12.47 4.82 2.66
N MET A 5 -11.26 5.08 3.16
CA MET A 5 -10.03 4.88 2.42
C MET A 5 -9.54 3.44 2.65
N VAL A 6 -9.30 2.70 1.56
CA VAL A 6 -8.85 1.31 1.59
C VAL A 6 -7.48 1.22 0.92
N ILE A 7 -6.46 0.79 1.67
CA ILE A 7 -5.12 0.54 1.15
C ILE A 7 -4.94 -0.95 0.91
N ASN A 8 -4.56 -1.35 -0.31
CA ASN A 8 -4.21 -2.74 -0.63
C ASN A 8 -2.70 -2.85 -0.90
N LEU A 9 -1.94 -3.42 0.03
CA LEU A 9 -0.52 -3.75 -0.16
C LEU A 9 -0.38 -5.24 -0.50
N ILE A 10 0.26 -5.52 -1.64
CA ILE A 10 0.56 -6.87 -2.12
C ILE A 10 2.08 -7.06 -2.08
N SER A 11 2.56 -7.97 -1.22
CA SER A 11 3.96 -8.40 -1.20
C SER A 11 4.07 -9.79 -1.83
N ILE A 12 4.94 -9.93 -2.83
CA ILE A 12 5.17 -11.18 -3.55
C ILE A 12 6.54 -11.72 -3.12
N ASN A 13 6.54 -12.85 -2.41
CA ASN A 13 7.76 -13.58 -2.06
C ASN A 13 7.77 -14.93 -2.77
N SER A 14 8.85 -15.23 -3.51
CA SER A 14 9.04 -16.52 -4.20
C SER A 14 10.38 -17.13 -3.81
N THR A 15 10.40 -18.43 -3.55
CA THR A 15 11.61 -19.22 -3.30
C THR A 15 12.21 -19.82 -4.60
N GLY A 16 11.63 -19.52 -5.77
CA GLY A 16 12.05 -20.03 -7.07
C GLY A 16 11.98 -19.01 -8.21
N GLN A 17 12.63 -19.34 -9.34
CA GLN A 17 12.74 -18.49 -10.54
C GLN A 17 11.35 -18.29 -11.18
N ILE A 18 10.84 -17.05 -11.17
CA ILE A 18 9.47 -16.71 -11.61
C ILE A 18 9.32 -16.65 -13.16
N GLY A 19 10.40 -16.85 -13.92
CA GLY A 19 10.33 -16.83 -15.38
C GLY A 19 11.35 -17.74 -16.08
N ARG A 20 10.86 -18.78 -16.75
CA ARG A 20 11.46 -19.33 -17.97
C ARG A 20 10.47 -19.06 -19.11
N THR A 21 10.98 -18.50 -20.20
CA THR A 21 10.27 -18.10 -21.42
C THR A 21 9.05 -18.99 -21.73
N GLY A 22 7.86 -18.40 -21.69
CA GLY A 22 6.58 -19.07 -21.95
C GLY A 22 5.47 -18.39 -21.15
N VAL A 23 4.30 -18.19 -21.75
CA VAL A 23 3.11 -17.74 -21.03
C VAL A 23 2.68 -18.90 -20.12
N GLY A 24 3.20 -18.91 -18.90
CA GLY A 24 2.84 -19.86 -17.85
C GLY A 24 1.73 -19.25 -16.98
N THR A 25 0.60 -19.94 -16.87
CA THR A 25 -0.48 -19.53 -15.97
C THR A 25 -0.01 -19.74 -14.53
N VAL A 26 0.34 -18.66 -13.82
CA VAL A 26 0.62 -18.74 -12.38
C VAL A 26 -0.69 -18.67 -11.60
N GLN A 27 -0.92 -19.61 -10.68
CA GLN A 27 -2.08 -19.56 -9.80
C GLN A 27 -1.72 -18.74 -8.55
N MET A 28 -2.27 -17.54 -8.43
CA MET A 28 -2.13 -16.73 -7.22
C MET A 28 -3.22 -17.11 -6.21
N VAL A 29 -2.81 -17.40 -4.99
CA VAL A 29 -3.73 -17.67 -3.87
C VAL A 29 -3.45 -16.67 -2.76
N PHE A 30 -4.50 -16.01 -2.26
CA PHE A 30 -4.43 -15.28 -1.01
C PHE A 30 -4.17 -16.27 0.10
N LYS A 31 -2.98 -16.17 0.73
CA LYS A 31 -2.61 -17.08 1.80
C LYS A 31 -3.34 -16.66 3.08
N ASP A 32 -3.16 -15.41 3.46
CA ASP A 32 -3.83 -14.78 4.60
C ASP A 32 -4.10 -13.31 4.28
N SER A 33 -5.28 -12.81 4.66
CA SER A 33 -5.61 -11.39 4.62
C SER A 33 -5.91 -10.92 6.03
N SER A 34 -5.09 -10.01 6.55
CA SER A 34 -5.38 -9.33 7.81
C SER A 34 -5.75 -7.88 7.52
N TYR A 35 -6.70 -7.38 8.28
CA TYR A 35 -7.04 -5.96 8.28
C TYR A 35 -7.04 -5.45 9.71
N ASN A 36 -6.52 -4.25 9.88
CA ASN A 36 -6.63 -3.49 11.10
C ASN A 36 -7.42 -2.23 10.82
N TYR A 37 -8.24 -1.80 11.77
CA TYR A 37 -8.89 -0.50 11.71
C TYR A 37 -8.48 0.34 12.91
N VAL A 38 -8.36 1.64 12.66
CA VAL A 38 -8.09 2.65 13.69
C VAL A 38 -9.18 3.69 13.59
N SER A 39 -9.87 3.94 14.71
CA SER A 39 -10.80 5.07 14.84
C SER A 39 -9.97 6.34 14.93
N LEU A 40 -10.31 7.32 14.10
CA LEU A 40 -9.64 8.62 14.08
C LEU A 40 -10.54 9.67 14.72
N THR A 41 -9.91 10.73 15.21
CA THR A 41 -10.63 11.95 15.59
C THR A 41 -11.00 12.76 14.34
N PRO A 42 -12.16 13.45 14.32
CA PRO A 42 -12.51 14.33 13.20
C PRO A 42 -11.44 15.40 12.97
N GLY A 43 -10.99 15.55 11.71
CA GLY A 43 -9.92 16.50 11.35
C GLY A 43 -8.50 15.98 11.59
N GLU A 44 -8.32 14.74 12.03
CA GLU A 44 -7.00 14.16 12.25
C GLU A 44 -6.22 14.00 10.93
N THR A 45 -4.91 14.26 11.01
CA THR A 45 -3.99 14.09 9.88
C THR A 45 -3.13 12.86 10.12
N ILE A 46 -3.14 11.95 9.15
CA ILE A 46 -2.27 10.78 9.15
C ILE A 46 -1.00 11.08 8.36
N PHE A 47 0.10 10.46 8.76
CA PHE A 47 1.39 10.53 8.08
C PHE A 47 1.85 9.12 7.71
N ILE A 48 2.41 8.97 6.51
CA ILE A 48 3.04 7.74 6.01
C ILE A 48 4.47 8.08 5.63
N ASP A 49 5.42 7.42 6.29
CA ASP A 49 6.82 7.42 5.89
C ASP A 49 7.08 6.22 4.99
N PHE A 50 7.43 6.50 3.73
CA PHE A 50 7.83 5.49 2.77
C PHE A 50 9.35 5.46 2.65
N THR A 51 9.91 4.29 2.88
CA THR A 51 11.33 4.01 2.71
C THR A 51 11.50 2.90 1.68
N SER A 52 12.20 3.17 0.58
CA SER A 52 12.61 2.10 -0.34
C SER A 52 13.81 1.37 0.28
N THR A 53 13.66 0.08 0.58
CA THR A 53 14.70 -0.73 1.22
C THR A 53 15.53 -1.54 0.23
N ASP A 54 15.08 -1.66 -1.02
CA ASP A 54 15.76 -2.40 -2.08
C ASP A 54 16.27 -1.43 -3.16
N PRO A 55 17.60 -1.24 -3.29
CA PRO A 55 18.18 -0.34 -4.29
C PRO A 55 18.02 -0.84 -5.73
N ASP A 56 17.84 -2.15 -5.94
CA ASP A 56 17.67 -2.75 -7.27
C ASP A 56 16.19 -2.78 -7.70
N ALA A 57 15.27 -2.58 -6.75
CA ALA A 57 13.83 -2.58 -6.97
C ALA A 57 13.19 -1.27 -6.45
N ASP A 58 13.56 -0.15 -7.09
CA ASP A 58 12.98 1.15 -6.74
C ASP A 58 11.55 1.33 -7.29
N TYR A 59 10.56 0.99 -6.47
CA TYR A 59 9.15 1.24 -6.75
C TYR A 59 8.66 2.59 -6.23
N SER A 60 9.55 3.53 -5.86
CA SER A 60 9.19 4.84 -5.30
C SER A 60 8.22 5.62 -6.18
N THR A 61 8.37 5.56 -7.51
CA THR A 61 7.48 6.25 -8.45
C THR A 61 6.07 5.64 -8.45
N ALA A 62 5.97 4.31 -8.41
CA ALA A 62 4.68 3.63 -8.35
C ALA A 62 3.95 3.94 -7.04
N TRP A 63 4.67 3.88 -5.92
CA TRP A 63 4.15 4.23 -4.60
C TRP A 63 3.73 5.70 -4.52
N LYS A 64 4.55 6.62 -5.01
CA LYS A 64 4.21 8.05 -5.12
C LYS A 64 2.91 8.27 -5.89
N ASN A 65 2.77 7.64 -7.06
CA ASN A 65 1.55 7.76 -7.87
C ASN A 65 0.33 7.20 -7.14
N TYR A 66 0.49 6.09 -6.43
CA TYR A 66 -0.59 5.51 -5.64
C TYR A 66 -1.00 6.44 -4.49
N PHE A 67 -0.07 6.92 -3.67
CA PHE A 67 -0.36 7.82 -2.55
C PHE A 67 -1.01 9.13 -3.00
N ILE A 68 -0.48 9.76 -4.06
CA ILE A 68 -1.00 11.06 -4.51
C ILE A 68 -2.28 10.88 -5.33
N ASN A 69 -2.26 10.06 -6.38
CA ASN A 69 -3.35 10.04 -7.37
C ASN A 69 -4.52 9.15 -6.95
N THR A 70 -4.27 8.08 -6.20
CA THR A 70 -5.33 7.15 -5.78
C THR A 70 -5.86 7.51 -4.39
N LEU A 71 -4.97 7.84 -3.47
CA LEU A 71 -5.32 8.12 -2.08
C LEU A 71 -5.49 9.61 -1.77
N GLY A 72 -5.16 10.50 -2.71
CA GLY A 72 -5.29 11.95 -2.51
C GLY A 72 -4.35 12.52 -1.45
N MET A 73 -3.24 11.83 -1.16
CA MET A 73 -2.26 12.29 -0.17
C MET A 73 -1.38 13.40 -0.73
N VAL A 74 -0.87 14.24 0.17
CA VAL A 74 0.06 15.32 -0.15
C VAL A 74 1.46 14.92 0.32
N GLN A 75 2.47 15.10 -0.52
CA GLN A 75 3.85 14.94 -0.08
C GLN A 75 4.24 16.10 0.82
N THR A 76 4.64 15.82 2.06
CA THR A 76 5.04 16.84 3.06
C THR A 76 6.51 16.76 3.42
N GLY A 77 7.16 15.63 3.14
CA GLY A 77 8.59 15.42 3.35
C GLY A 77 9.48 15.82 2.16
N PRO A 78 10.81 15.86 2.36
CA PRO A 78 11.77 16.13 1.29
C PRO A 78 11.64 15.12 0.15
N SER A 79 11.94 15.54 -1.08
CA SER A 79 12.06 14.61 -2.21
C SER A 79 13.27 13.70 -1.97
N GLY A 80 13.05 12.40 -1.80
CA GLY A 80 14.13 11.44 -1.53
C GLY A 80 13.65 10.19 -0.80
N ASN A 81 14.56 9.53 -0.11
CA ASN A 81 14.30 8.34 0.70
C ASN A 81 14.85 8.59 2.12
N PRO A 82 14.03 8.64 3.19
CA PRO A 82 12.56 8.45 3.18
C PRO A 82 11.80 9.65 2.63
N VAL A 83 10.57 9.41 2.16
CA VAL A 83 9.60 10.44 1.78
C VAL A 83 8.35 10.31 2.65
N THR A 84 7.82 11.45 3.09
CA THR A 84 6.62 11.50 3.93
C THR A 84 5.42 12.02 3.13
N TYR A 85 4.29 11.33 3.27
CA TYR A 85 2.99 11.72 2.74
C TYR A 85 1.99 11.95 3.87
N SER A 86 1.07 12.89 3.69
CA SER A 86 -0.01 13.15 4.64
C SER A 86 -1.39 13.10 4.00
N PHE A 87 -2.37 12.77 4.82
CA PHE A 87 -3.79 12.87 4.46
C PHE A 87 -4.57 13.39 5.67
N THR A 88 -5.30 14.49 5.47
CA THR A 88 -6.18 15.04 6.49
C THR A 88 -7.59 14.57 6.22
N PHE A 89 -8.20 13.91 7.19
CA PHE A 89 -9.59 13.50 7.07
C PHE A 89 -10.50 14.72 7.19
N GLU A 90 -11.49 14.81 6.29
CA GLU A 90 -12.59 15.75 6.48
C GLU A 90 -13.26 15.50 7.83
N PRO A 91 -13.69 16.54 8.55
CA PRO A 91 -14.33 16.45 9.85
C PRO A 91 -15.74 15.85 9.71
N THR A 92 -15.76 14.55 9.45
CA THR A 92 -16.95 13.72 9.39
C THR A 92 -17.14 13.02 10.73
N PRO A 93 -18.38 12.69 11.12
CA PRO A 93 -18.60 11.82 12.28
C PRO A 93 -18.01 10.44 12.00
N ASP A 94 -17.13 9.98 12.90
CA ASP A 94 -16.48 8.66 12.90
C ASP A 94 -15.57 8.34 11.69
N PRO A 95 -14.48 9.09 11.45
CA PRO A 95 -13.50 8.72 10.44
C PRO A 95 -12.78 7.42 10.84
N LYS A 96 -12.56 6.55 9.85
CA LYS A 96 -11.90 5.24 10.05
C LYS A 96 -10.77 5.06 9.06
N LEU A 97 -9.60 4.72 9.58
CA LEU A 97 -8.48 4.24 8.77
C LEU A 97 -8.51 2.72 8.73
N VAL A 98 -8.50 2.14 7.52
CA VAL A 98 -8.42 0.68 7.33
C VAL A 98 -7.13 0.32 6.63
N ILE A 99 -6.28 -0.44 7.32
CA ILE A 99 -5.01 -0.94 6.79
C ILE A 99 -5.20 -2.41 6.47
N LYS A 100 -5.12 -2.77 5.18
CA LYS A 100 -5.21 -4.17 4.74
C LYS A 100 -3.84 -4.66 4.28
N LYS A 101 -3.45 -5.81 4.79
CA LYS A 101 -2.24 -6.52 4.39
C LYS A 101 -2.64 -7.80 3.68
N TYR A 102 -2.13 -7.99 2.46
CA TYR A 102 -2.33 -9.18 1.66
C TYR A 102 -1.02 -9.94 1.49
N ASP A 103 -0.99 -11.16 2.01
CA ASP A 103 0.09 -12.10 1.75
C ASP A 103 -0.31 -12.98 0.56
N ILE A 104 0.34 -12.78 -0.59
CA ILE A 104 0.05 -13.53 -1.82
C ILE A 104 1.06 -14.65 -2.00
N LEU A 105 0.57 -15.88 -2.15
CA LEU A 105 1.36 -17.03 -2.53
C LEU A 105 1.21 -17.29 -4.03
N ILE A 106 2.33 -17.28 -4.76
CA ILE A 106 2.36 -17.73 -6.15
C ILE A 106 2.57 -19.25 -6.15
N LYS A 107 1.59 -19.98 -6.69
CA LYS A 107 1.71 -21.40 -6.98
C LYS A 107 2.00 -21.58 -8.47
N SER A 108 3.11 -22.24 -8.78
CA SER A 108 3.32 -22.81 -10.12
C SER A 108 2.43 -24.05 -10.23
N VAL A 109 1.65 -24.13 -11.30
CA VAL A 109 1.11 -25.42 -11.78
C VAL A 109 2.21 -26.23 -12.46
#